data_AF-A0A958IEV4-F1
#
_entry.id   AF-A0A958IEV4-F1
#
_cell.length_a   1.000
_cell.length_b   1.000
_cell.length_c   1.000
_cell.angle_alpha   90.00
_cell.angle_beta   90.00
_cell.angle_gamma   90.00
#
_symmetry.space_group_name_H-M   'P 1'
#
loop_
_entity.id
_entity.type
_entity.pdbx_description
1 polymer ?
#
loop_
_entity_poly.entity_id
_entity_poly.type
_entity_poly.pdbx_seq_one_letter_code
_entity_poly.pdbx_strand_id
1 'polypeptide(L)'
;MAIIGTADHSGWAIAVTVDGNRKLIDRRKISLLEEGLPILPIHHDAQELDPADAETLVDKVRVSAEESSKASLEKMLREISVPVNGIVIRKLQEIPDDLQTCIRDYRINTFADSVMYRKALMKSAEELGLAIYWYERKTVFKIAQEQHPQIQIEPFLTELGKTLGPPWQKDHRMAMAAAMSIATDQ
;
A
#
# COMPACT_ATOMS: atom_id res chain seq x y z
N MET A 1 -3.05 18.44 -9.40
CA MET A 1 -3.52 17.48 -8.38
C MET A 1 -2.44 16.45 -8.14
N ALA A 2 -2.41 15.81 -6.96
CA ALA A 2 -1.41 14.81 -6.61
C ALA A 2 -2.03 13.42 -6.38
N ILE A 3 -1.21 12.38 -6.57
CA ILE A 3 -1.56 10.97 -6.39
C ILE A 3 -0.59 10.34 -5.40
N ILE A 4 -1.11 9.53 -4.48
CA ILE A 4 -0.31 8.70 -3.58
C ILE A 4 -0.08 7.35 -4.26
N GLY A 5 1.16 7.01 -4.57
CA GLY A 5 1.53 5.64 -4.89
C GLY A 5 1.95 4.91 -3.62
N THR A 6 1.55 3.65 -3.50
CA THR A 6 1.92 2.82 -2.34
C THR A 6 2.72 1.59 -2.74
N ALA A 7 3.54 1.11 -1.81
CA ALA A 7 4.13 -0.22 -1.84
C ALA A 7 4.01 -0.83 -0.45
N ASP A 8 3.06 -1.75 -0.31
CA ASP A 8 2.74 -2.39 0.96
C ASP A 8 3.69 -3.53 1.30
N HIS A 9 3.90 -3.73 2.59
CA HIS A 9 4.58 -4.85 3.17
C HIS A 9 3.96 -5.11 4.54
N SER A 10 3.47 -6.32 4.83
CA SER A 10 2.62 -6.64 5.99
C SER A 10 2.86 -5.75 7.22
N GLY A 11 1.80 -5.05 7.67
CA GLY A 11 1.83 -4.10 8.80
C GLY A 11 2.31 -2.67 8.48
N TRP A 12 2.83 -2.39 7.29
CA TRP A 12 3.24 -1.03 6.88
C TRP A 12 3.20 -0.82 5.36
N ALA A 13 3.35 0.43 4.90
CA ALA A 13 3.57 0.73 3.49
C ALA A 13 4.56 1.88 3.30
N ILE A 14 5.28 1.89 2.19
CA ILE A 14 5.85 3.15 1.67
C ILE A 14 4.75 3.87 0.91
N ALA A 15 4.52 5.14 1.26
CA ALA A 15 3.65 6.05 0.55
C ALA A 15 4.51 7.15 -0.10
N VAL A 16 4.27 7.41 -1.38
CA VAL A 16 4.95 8.43 -2.18
C VAL A 16 3.90 9.29 -2.86
N THR A 17 3.92 10.59 -2.59
CA THR A 17 3.02 11.57 -3.20
C THR A 17 3.69 12.26 -4.36
N VAL A 18 3.04 12.23 -5.53
CA VAL A 18 3.57 12.78 -6.77
C VAL A 18 2.54 13.72 -7.39
N ASP A 19 2.98 14.90 -7.84
CA ASP A 19 2.12 15.80 -8.60
C ASP A 19 2.06 15.46 -10.11
N GLY A 20 1.20 16.14 -10.87
CA GLY A 20 1.05 15.91 -12.31
C GLY A 20 2.30 16.22 -13.16
N ASN A 21 3.31 16.88 -12.59
CA ASN A 21 4.61 17.12 -13.24
C ASN A 21 5.66 16.06 -12.87
N ARG A 22 5.25 14.97 -12.22
CA ARG A 22 6.11 13.90 -11.70
C ARG A 22 7.03 14.37 -10.56
N LYS A 23 6.74 15.52 -9.94
CA LYS A 23 7.52 16.02 -8.81
C LYS A 23 7.12 15.24 -7.56
N LEU A 24 8.13 14.72 -6.87
CA LEU A 24 7.94 14.14 -5.54
C LEU A 24 7.57 15.26 -4.55
N ILE A 25 6.41 15.13 -3.90
CA ILE A 25 5.93 16.06 -2.88
C ILE A 25 6.28 15.55 -1.48
N ASP A 26 6.03 14.26 -1.25
CA ASP A 26 6.24 13.61 0.04
C ASP A 26 6.63 12.15 -0.18
N ARG A 27 7.48 11.62 0.71
CA ARG A 27 7.74 10.17 0.81
C ARG A 27 7.86 9.81 2.27
N ARG A 28 7.19 8.73 2.69
CA ARG A 28 7.26 8.25 4.08
C ARG A 28 6.91 6.78 4.16
N LYS A 29 7.33 6.16 5.26
CA LYS A 29 6.76 4.90 5.72
C LYS A 29 5.53 5.22 6.57
N ILE A 30 4.40 4.60 6.28
CA ILE A 30 3.19 4.66 7.09
C ILE A 30 2.95 3.32 7.78
N SER A 31 2.46 3.37 9.02
CA SER A 31 2.05 2.17 9.76
C SER A 31 0.63 1.78 9.36
N LEU A 32 0.43 0.49 9.09
CA LEU A 32 -0.88 -0.09 8.80
C LEU A 32 -1.36 -1.00 9.94
N LEU A 33 -0.72 -0.90 11.10
CA LEU A 33 -0.98 -1.73 12.27
C LEU A 33 -0.51 -1.00 13.52
N GLU A 34 -1.25 -1.15 14.61
CA GLU A 34 -0.85 -0.70 15.93
C GLU A 34 0.37 -1.47 16.45
N GLU A 35 1.23 -0.77 17.19
CA GLU A 35 2.41 -1.38 17.79
C GLU A 35 2.02 -2.49 18.80
N GLY A 36 2.72 -3.61 18.77
CA GLY A 36 2.50 -4.73 19.69
C GLY A 36 1.48 -5.77 19.21
N LEU A 37 0.81 -5.56 18.07
CA LEU A 37 0.00 -6.59 17.43
C LEU A 37 0.81 -7.47 16.47
N PRO A 38 0.42 -8.74 16.28
CA PRO A 38 1.10 -9.62 15.34
C PRO A 38 0.94 -9.11 13.90
N ILE A 39 2.06 -9.10 13.16
CA ILE A 39 2.11 -8.59 11.79
C ILE A 39 1.49 -9.59 10.81
N LEU A 40 1.55 -10.88 11.11
CA LEU A 40 1.13 -11.98 10.24
C LEU A 40 0.17 -12.93 10.98
N PRO A 41 -0.95 -12.42 11.53
CA PRO A 41 -1.83 -13.22 12.37
C PRO A 41 -2.39 -14.44 11.66
N ILE A 42 -2.64 -14.38 10.35
CA ILE A 42 -3.18 -15.53 9.59
C ILE A 42 -2.06 -16.53 9.26
N HIS A 43 -0.89 -16.03 8.84
CA HIS A 43 0.22 -16.88 8.42
C HIS A 43 1.00 -17.52 9.57
N HIS A 44 1.00 -16.96 10.78
CA HIS A 44 1.74 -17.52 11.92
C HIS A 44 0.83 -17.82 13.09
N ASP A 45 0.30 -16.78 13.73
CA ASP A 45 -0.29 -16.88 15.07
C ASP A 45 -1.57 -17.74 15.09
N ALA A 46 -2.48 -17.55 14.13
CA ALA A 46 -3.76 -18.24 14.07
C ALA A 46 -3.64 -19.75 13.79
N GLN A 47 -2.50 -20.23 13.31
CA GLN A 47 -2.29 -21.66 13.08
C GLN A 47 -2.13 -22.46 14.38
N GLU A 48 -1.72 -21.78 15.46
CA GLU A 48 -1.45 -22.40 16.76
C GLU A 48 -2.63 -22.25 17.74
N LEU A 49 -3.69 -21.56 17.32
CA LEU A 49 -4.88 -21.28 18.12
C LEU A 49 -6.03 -22.21 17.76
N ASP A 50 -6.98 -22.37 18.67
CA ASP A 50 -8.26 -22.94 18.30
C ASP A 50 -9.05 -21.98 17.38
N PRO A 51 -10.07 -22.47 16.65
CA PRO A 51 -10.78 -21.64 15.67
C PRO A 51 -11.37 -20.33 16.22
N ALA A 52 -11.88 -20.32 17.46
CA ALA A 52 -12.52 -19.14 18.03
C ALA A 52 -11.49 -18.09 18.46
N ASP A 53 -10.37 -18.54 19.03
CA ASP A 53 -9.25 -17.67 19.39
C ASP A 53 -8.55 -17.10 18.15
N ALA A 54 -8.42 -17.91 17.08
CA ALA A 54 -7.90 -17.47 15.79
C ALA A 54 -8.75 -16.36 15.17
N GLU A 55 -10.08 -16.53 15.15
CA GLU A 55 -11.01 -15.50 14.66
C GLU A 55 -10.90 -14.22 15.48
N THR A 56 -10.90 -14.34 16.81
CA THR A 56 -10.77 -13.19 17.72
C THR A 56 -9.48 -12.42 17.48
N LEU A 57 -8.35 -13.11 17.29
CA LEU A 57 -7.06 -12.48 17.01
C LEU A 57 -7.06 -11.75 15.67
N VAL A 58 -7.50 -12.44 14.60
CA VAL A 58 -7.49 -11.87 13.25
C VAL A 58 -8.43 -10.67 13.15
N ASP A 59 -9.60 -10.72 13.80
CA ASP A 59 -10.51 -9.57 13.84
C ASP A 59 -9.92 -8.39 14.59
N LYS A 60 -9.24 -8.63 15.72
CA LYS A 60 -8.53 -7.57 16.44
C LYS A 60 -7.48 -6.89 15.55
N VAL A 61 -6.70 -7.68 14.82
CA VAL A 61 -5.69 -7.13 13.90
C VAL A 61 -6.34 -6.40 12.73
N ARG A 62 -7.43 -6.93 12.16
CA ARG A 62 -8.16 -6.27 11.07
C ARG A 62 -8.69 -4.90 11.48
N VAL A 63 -9.31 -4.79 12.67
CA VAL A 63 -9.80 -3.52 13.21
C VAL A 63 -8.64 -2.53 13.38
N SER A 64 -7.56 -2.96 14.01
CA SER A 64 -6.37 -2.12 14.18
C SER A 64 -5.77 -1.68 12.84
N ALA A 65 -5.79 -2.55 11.83
CA ALA A 65 -5.28 -2.22 10.51
C ALA A 65 -6.12 -1.14 9.82
N GLU A 66 -7.45 -1.22 9.92
CA GLU A 66 -8.37 -0.20 9.39
C GLU A 66 -8.13 1.16 10.09
N GLU A 67 -8.09 1.17 11.42
CA GLU A 67 -7.88 2.41 12.21
C GLU A 67 -6.50 3.03 11.97
N SER A 68 -5.44 2.20 11.99
CA SER A 68 -4.06 2.66 11.79
C SER A 68 -3.81 3.17 10.38
N SER A 69 -4.39 2.51 9.38
CA SER A 69 -4.30 2.94 7.97
C SER A 69 -4.98 4.30 7.79
N LYS A 70 -6.18 4.48 8.33
CA LYS A 70 -6.91 5.74 8.28
C LYS A 70 -6.16 6.86 9.00
N ALA A 71 -5.72 6.64 10.24
CA ALA A 71 -4.98 7.64 11.00
C ALA A 71 -3.70 8.08 10.29
N SER A 72 -2.98 7.12 9.68
CA SER A 72 -1.78 7.40 8.90
C SER A 72 -2.06 8.23 7.64
N LEU A 73 -3.09 7.84 6.86
CA LEU A 73 -3.48 8.57 5.66
C LEU A 73 -3.99 9.98 6.00
N GLU A 74 -4.84 10.12 7.01
CA GLU A 74 -5.34 11.41 7.47
C GLU A 74 -4.19 12.34 7.90
N LYS A 75 -3.25 11.83 8.69
CA LYS A 75 -2.07 12.61 9.12
C LYS A 75 -1.27 13.07 7.90
N MET A 76 -1.03 12.17 6.96
CA MET A 76 -0.30 12.48 5.73
C MET A 76 -1.03 13.54 4.89
N LEU A 77 -2.35 13.41 4.69
CA LEU A 77 -3.16 14.39 3.94
C LEU A 77 -3.20 15.76 4.62
N ARG A 78 -3.21 15.83 5.96
CA ARG A 78 -3.14 17.09 6.70
C ARG A 78 -1.78 17.79 6.56
N GLU A 79 -0.70 17.03 6.43
CA GLU A 79 0.67 17.56 6.35
C GLU A 79 1.11 17.92 4.91
N ILE A 80 0.45 17.36 3.89
CA ILE A 80 0.74 17.65 2.49
C ILE A 80 0.03 18.94 2.07
N SER A 81 0.78 19.88 1.49
CA SER A 81 0.30 21.23 1.14
C SER A 81 -0.43 21.32 -0.21
N VAL A 82 -0.55 20.21 -0.95
CA VAL A 82 -1.23 20.15 -2.25
C VAL A 82 -2.43 19.21 -2.19
N PRO A 83 -3.52 19.48 -2.94
CA PRO A 83 -4.64 18.56 -3.02
C PRO A 83 -4.23 17.19 -3.55
N VAL A 84 -4.59 16.14 -2.82
CA VAL A 84 -4.42 14.74 -3.20
C VAL A 84 -5.78 14.18 -3.59
N ASN A 85 -5.88 13.59 -4.78
CA ASN A 85 -7.15 13.15 -5.35
C ASN A 85 -7.31 11.64 -5.42
N GLY A 86 -6.22 10.90 -5.20
CA GLY A 86 -6.28 9.46 -5.30
C GLY A 86 -5.05 8.74 -4.75
N ILE A 87 -5.22 7.44 -4.62
CA ILE A 87 -4.21 6.50 -4.13
C ILE A 87 -4.14 5.30 -5.07
N VAL A 88 -2.92 4.82 -5.32
CA VAL A 88 -2.66 3.63 -6.12
C VAL A 88 -2.22 2.51 -5.19
N ILE A 89 -3.03 1.46 -5.12
CA ILE A 89 -2.86 0.31 -4.23
C ILE A 89 -2.56 -0.92 -5.08
N ARG A 90 -1.73 -1.83 -4.57
CA ARG A 90 -1.48 -3.08 -5.25
C ARG A 90 -2.77 -3.90 -5.35
N LYS A 91 -3.04 -4.50 -6.51
CA LYS A 91 -4.25 -5.29 -6.74
C LYS A 91 -4.45 -6.36 -5.65
N LEU A 92 -5.68 -6.43 -5.15
CA LEU A 92 -6.13 -7.45 -4.22
C LEU A 92 -6.17 -8.81 -4.93
N GLN A 93 -5.52 -9.81 -4.34
CA GLN A 93 -5.75 -11.19 -4.71
C GLN A 93 -7.06 -11.66 -4.10
N GLU A 94 -7.82 -12.45 -4.86
CA GLU A 94 -9.01 -13.11 -4.35
C GLU A 94 -8.61 -14.19 -3.33
N ILE A 95 -9.27 -14.16 -2.17
CA ILE A 95 -9.16 -15.15 -1.11
C ILE A 95 -10.57 -15.47 -0.58
N PRO A 96 -10.80 -16.67 -0.03
CA PRO A 96 -12.03 -16.99 0.68
C PRO A 96 -12.31 -16.03 1.83
N ASP A 97 -13.58 -15.79 2.13
CA ASP A 97 -13.97 -15.01 3.31
C ASP A 97 -13.86 -15.83 4.61
N ASP A 98 -13.90 -17.17 4.51
CA ASP A 98 -13.73 -18.08 5.64
C ASP A 98 -12.26 -18.13 6.09
N LEU A 99 -12.00 -17.68 7.32
CA LEU A 99 -10.66 -17.65 7.91
C LEU A 99 -10.06 -19.06 8.00
N GLN A 100 -10.87 -20.06 8.36
CA GLN A 100 -10.38 -21.43 8.50
C GLN A 100 -9.89 -22.01 7.18
N THR A 101 -10.56 -21.69 6.08
CA THR A 101 -10.11 -22.02 4.72
C THR A 101 -8.81 -21.29 4.38
N CYS A 102 -8.69 -20.01 4.72
CA CYS A 102 -7.46 -19.24 4.50
C CYS A 102 -6.26 -19.77 5.31
N ILE A 103 -6.50 -20.29 6.52
CA ILE A 103 -5.47 -20.91 7.36
C ILE A 103 -5.00 -22.24 6.75
N ARG A 104 -5.94 -23.10 6.32
CA ARG A 104 -5.62 -24.45 5.84
C ARG A 104 -5.00 -24.49 4.45
N ASP A 105 -5.35 -23.55 3.57
CA ASP A 105 -4.76 -23.49 2.23
C ASP A 105 -3.37 -22.84 2.31
N TYR A 106 -2.33 -23.66 2.18
CA TYR A 106 -0.93 -23.23 2.23
C TYR A 106 -0.62 -22.06 1.29
N ARG A 107 -1.20 -22.04 0.09
CA ARG A 107 -0.94 -20.98 -0.88
C ARG A 107 -1.61 -19.68 -0.43
N ILE A 108 -2.89 -19.71 -0.07
CA ILE A 108 -3.62 -18.52 0.39
C ILE A 108 -2.99 -17.96 1.66
N ASN A 109 -2.65 -18.83 2.61
CA ASN A 109 -2.08 -18.48 3.89
C ASN A 109 -0.84 -17.58 3.76
N THR A 110 0.02 -17.82 2.75
CA THR A 110 1.24 -17.00 2.52
C THR A 110 0.98 -15.54 2.12
N PHE A 111 -0.24 -15.19 1.72
CA PHE A 111 -0.56 -13.81 1.29
C PHE A 111 -1.87 -13.25 1.87
N ALA A 112 -2.60 -14.02 2.68
CA ALA A 112 -3.86 -13.59 3.29
C ALA A 112 -3.68 -12.32 4.15
N ASP A 113 -2.62 -12.26 4.96
CA ASP A 113 -2.31 -11.06 5.76
C ASP A 113 -2.09 -9.83 4.88
N SER A 114 -1.34 -9.97 3.77
CA SER A 114 -1.13 -8.87 2.83
C SER A 114 -2.45 -8.39 2.20
N VAL A 115 -3.37 -9.30 1.89
CA VAL A 115 -4.70 -8.93 1.36
C VAL A 115 -5.51 -8.17 2.42
N MET A 116 -5.46 -8.61 3.69
CA MET A 116 -6.10 -7.91 4.81
C MET A 116 -5.59 -6.45 4.93
N TYR A 117 -4.28 -6.23 4.96
CA TYR A 117 -3.73 -4.86 5.04
C TYR A 117 -4.10 -3.99 3.83
N ARG A 118 -4.11 -4.56 2.62
CA ARG A 118 -4.54 -3.81 1.42
C ARG A 118 -6.03 -3.48 1.45
N LYS A 119 -6.89 -4.38 1.95
CA LYS A 119 -8.32 -4.10 2.18
C LYS A 119 -8.50 -2.97 3.19
N ALA A 120 -7.75 -2.98 4.29
CA ALA A 120 -7.77 -1.91 5.30
C ALA A 120 -7.33 -0.55 4.72
N LEU A 121 -6.26 -0.53 3.92
CA LEU A 121 -5.78 0.68 3.25
C LEU A 121 -6.78 1.20 2.20
N MET A 122 -7.40 0.31 1.43
CA MET A 122 -8.45 0.63 0.47
C MET A 122 -9.66 1.27 1.17
N LYS A 123 -10.20 0.62 2.20
CA LYS A 123 -11.34 1.14 2.97
C LYS A 123 -11.03 2.52 3.57
N SER A 124 -9.84 2.68 4.12
CA SER A 124 -9.39 3.98 4.67
C SER A 124 -9.35 5.07 3.61
N ALA A 125 -8.90 4.75 2.39
CA ALA A 125 -8.88 5.69 1.29
C ALA A 125 -10.29 6.09 0.81
N GLU A 126 -11.23 5.13 0.76
CA GLU A 126 -12.65 5.39 0.44
C GLU A 126 -13.28 6.35 1.44
N GLU A 127 -13.08 6.10 2.73
CA GLU A 127 -13.61 6.96 3.81
C GLU A 127 -13.04 8.39 3.75
N LEU A 128 -11.84 8.55 3.20
CA LEU A 128 -11.18 9.85 2.99
C LEU A 128 -11.50 10.49 1.64
N GLY A 129 -12.37 9.87 0.83
CA GLY A 129 -12.80 10.41 -0.47
C GLY A 129 -11.70 10.37 -1.55
N LEU A 130 -10.68 9.52 -1.39
CA LEU A 130 -9.64 9.34 -2.40
C LEU A 130 -10.12 8.39 -3.50
N ALA A 131 -9.88 8.74 -4.76
CA ALA A 131 -10.04 7.79 -5.86
C ALA A 131 -9.05 6.62 -5.71
N ILE A 132 -9.53 5.39 -5.85
CA ILE A 132 -8.68 4.19 -5.77
C ILE A 132 -8.29 3.74 -7.17
N TYR A 133 -6.99 3.55 -7.35
CA TYR A 133 -6.41 2.94 -8.53
C TYR A 133 -5.65 1.67 -8.14
N TRP A 134 -5.55 0.75 -9.09
CA TRP A 134 -4.91 -0.53 -8.89
C TRP A 134 -3.65 -0.66 -9.71
N TYR A 135 -2.60 -1.25 -9.15
CA TYR A 135 -1.42 -1.64 -9.89
C TYR A 135 -1.03 -3.10 -9.67
N GLU A 136 -0.33 -3.66 -10.64
CA GLU A 136 0.25 -5.00 -10.56
C GLU A 136 1.77 -4.91 -10.42
N ARG A 137 2.33 -5.62 -9.44
CA ARG A 137 3.78 -5.54 -9.11
C ARG A 137 4.68 -5.80 -10.31
N LYS A 138 4.26 -6.72 -11.20
CA LYS A 138 5.06 -7.16 -12.36
C LYS A 138 5.02 -6.18 -13.53
N THR A 139 3.99 -5.33 -13.62
CA THR A 139 3.77 -4.46 -14.79
C THR A 139 3.84 -2.98 -14.47
N VAL A 140 3.83 -2.58 -13.20
CA VAL A 140 3.77 -1.15 -12.80
C VAL A 140 4.85 -0.28 -13.43
N PHE A 141 6.09 -0.76 -13.53
CA PHE A 141 7.17 0.00 -14.19
C PHE A 141 6.94 0.15 -15.70
N LYS A 142 6.41 -0.89 -16.36
CA LYS A 142 6.03 -0.84 -17.76
C LYS A 142 4.88 0.16 -17.99
N ILE A 143 3.86 0.12 -17.14
CA ILE A 143 2.71 1.05 -17.24
C ILE A 143 3.18 2.49 -16.99
N ALA A 144 4.00 2.74 -15.97
CA ALA A 144 4.60 4.05 -15.74
C ALA A 144 5.43 4.53 -16.94
N GLN A 145 6.12 3.62 -17.63
CA GLN A 145 6.89 3.92 -18.84
C GLN A 145 5.97 4.27 -20.03
N GLU A 146 4.83 3.60 -20.17
CA GLU A 146 3.83 3.89 -21.19
C GLU A 146 3.13 5.24 -20.96
N GLN A 147 2.91 5.63 -19.70
CA GLN A 147 2.34 6.95 -19.35
C GLN A 147 3.34 8.11 -19.53
N HIS A 148 4.64 7.82 -19.56
CA HIS A 148 5.68 8.83 -19.68
C HIS A 148 6.75 8.45 -20.72
N PRO A 149 6.38 8.34 -22.00
CA PRO A 149 7.28 7.89 -23.07
C PRO A 149 8.47 8.84 -23.32
N GLN A 150 8.37 10.09 -22.85
CA GLN A 150 9.41 11.12 -22.98
C GLN A 150 10.60 10.96 -22.03
N ILE A 151 10.50 10.08 -21.03
CA ILE A 151 11.60 9.77 -20.10
C ILE A 151 11.82 8.26 -20.00
N GLN A 152 13.01 7.83 -19.61
CA GLN A 152 13.24 6.45 -19.17
C GLN A 152 12.99 6.36 -17.66
N ILE A 153 11.99 5.57 -17.26
CA ILE A 153 11.52 5.52 -15.87
C ILE A 153 12.59 5.01 -14.91
N GLU A 154 13.24 3.88 -15.20
CA GLU A 154 14.22 3.31 -14.27
C GLU A 154 15.45 4.22 -14.04
N PRO A 155 16.08 4.79 -15.09
CA PRO A 155 17.11 5.81 -14.92
C PRO A 155 16.62 7.05 -14.15
N PHE A 156 15.43 7.56 -14.47
CA PHE A 156 14.84 8.70 -13.76
C PHE A 156 14.70 8.42 -12.25
N LEU A 157 14.16 7.26 -11.87
CA LEU A 157 14.01 6.87 -10.47
C LEU A 157 15.37 6.67 -9.77
N THR A 158 16.39 6.25 -10.50
CA THR A 158 17.75 6.08 -9.98
C THR A 158 18.39 7.42 -9.67
N GLU A 159 18.33 8.38 -10.61
CA GLU A 159 18.85 9.73 -10.41
C GLU A 159 18.09 10.49 -9.32
N LEU A 160 16.76 10.36 -9.30
CA LEU A 160 15.93 10.94 -8.24
C LEU A 160 16.37 10.46 -6.85
N GLY A 161 16.71 9.18 -6.72
CA GLY A 161 17.24 8.61 -5.48
C GLY A 161 18.57 9.23 -5.04
N LYS A 162 19.47 9.52 -6.00
CA LYS A 162 20.75 10.19 -5.72
C LYS A 162 20.54 11.62 -5.24
N THR A 163 19.60 12.35 -5.87
CA THR A 163 19.28 13.73 -5.49
C THR A 163 18.64 13.83 -4.10
N LEU A 164 17.72 12.92 -3.78
CA LEU A 164 16.98 12.96 -2.52
C LEU A 164 17.71 12.32 -1.33
N GLY A 165 18.72 11.49 -1.60
CA GLY A 165 19.39 10.70 -0.57
C GLY A 165 18.50 9.61 0.06
N PRO A 166 19.06 8.84 1.01
CA PRO A 166 18.33 7.77 1.68
C PRO A 166 17.20 8.29 2.60
N PRO A 167 16.16 7.47 2.86
CA PRO A 167 15.92 6.15 2.27
C PRO A 167 15.37 6.22 0.84
N TRP A 168 15.88 5.35 -0.06
CA TRP A 168 15.37 5.20 -1.43
C TRP A 168 15.52 3.75 -1.94
N GLN A 169 14.68 2.88 -1.41
CA GLN A 169 14.76 1.44 -1.65
C GLN A 169 13.77 0.98 -2.75
N LYS A 170 13.73 -0.34 -2.99
CA LYS A 170 12.84 -0.96 -3.98
C LYS A 170 11.37 -0.52 -3.82
N ASP A 171 10.87 -0.49 -2.59
CA ASP A 171 9.48 -0.13 -2.33
C ASP A 171 9.21 1.36 -2.56
N HIS A 172 10.21 2.23 -2.38
CA HIS A 172 10.08 3.65 -2.73
C HIS A 172 9.97 3.83 -4.26
N ARG A 173 10.81 3.12 -5.02
CA ARG A 173 10.74 3.13 -6.48
C ARG A 173 9.43 2.55 -7.00
N MET A 174 8.91 1.51 -6.34
CA MET A 174 7.63 0.89 -6.69
C MET A 174 6.44 1.81 -6.39
N ALA A 175 6.44 2.45 -5.21
CA ALA A 175 5.43 3.44 -4.85
C ALA A 175 5.45 4.64 -5.82
N MET A 176 6.64 5.16 -6.15
CA MET A 176 6.79 6.23 -7.15
C MET A 176 6.28 5.79 -8.53
N ALA A 177 6.65 4.59 -9.00
CA ALA A 177 6.17 4.06 -10.26
C ALA A 177 4.64 3.83 -10.25
N ALA A 178 4.06 3.41 -9.13
CA ALA A 178 2.62 3.26 -8.98
C ALA A 178 1.92 4.62 -9.15
N ALA A 179 2.38 5.68 -8.48
CA ALA A 179 1.84 7.02 -8.65
C ALA A 179 1.93 7.51 -10.10
N MET A 180 3.08 7.28 -10.74
CA MET A 180 3.33 7.65 -12.15
C MET A 180 2.61 6.77 -13.17
N SER A 181 2.01 5.65 -12.75
CA SER A 181 1.26 4.76 -13.64
C SER A 181 -0.17 5.24 -13.93
N ILE A 182 -0.62 6.28 -13.24
CA ILE A 182 -1.93 6.88 -13.41
C ILE A 182 -1.79 8.18 -14.19
N ALA A 183 -2.59 8.30 -15.25
CA ALA A 183 -2.73 9.56 -15.97
C ALA A 183 -3.34 10.60 -15.00
N THR A 184 -2.61 11.68 -14.78
CA THR A 184 -3.15 12.86 -14.11
C THR A 184 -3.48 13.85 -15.23
N ASP A 185 -4.77 14.10 -15.44
CA ASP A 185 -5.18 15.19 -16.31
C ASP A 185 -4.55 16.48 -15.76
N GLN A 186 -3.84 17.20 -16.62
CA GLN A 186 -3.17 18.47 -16.29
C GLN A 186 -4.16 19.61 -16.10
#